data_AF-A0A7S1I969-F1
#
_entry.id   AF-A0A7S1I969-F1
#
_cell.length_a   1.000
_cell.length_b   1.000
_cell.length_c   1.000
_cell.angle_alpha   90.00
_cell.angle_beta   90.00
_cell.angle_gamma   90.00
#
_symmetry.space_group_name_H-M   'P 1'
#
loop_
_entity.id
_entity.type
_entity.pdbx_description
1 polymer ?
#
loop_
_entity_poly.entity_id
_entity_poly.type
_entity_poly.pdbx_seq_one_letter_code
_entity_poly.pdbx_strand_id
1 'polypeptide(L)'
;VIRDNGGAVVAEQLAPYLDPPQSWFDRDDESIVDEAFVGPALTRFNGRAEVADTGDIVYVFDDLRTTTGVLRQNAIAPFLEARDIEFSRASKDQQFFATGLGLVNIFGVLKLGSLLGTAKLVAALEDDMEFLSFVTAAYPFLLVYAVTFVGTPLIRWIINQRKNAALTDGNRLRLKAYEEL
;
A
#
# COMPACT_ATOMS: atom_id res chain seq x y z
N VAL A 1 -21.74 9.15 11.20
CA VAL A 1 -21.60 8.45 12.51
C VAL A 1 -21.50 9.43 13.65
N ILE A 2 -20.41 10.20 13.81
CA ILE A 2 -20.28 11.12 14.96
C ILE A 2 -21.42 12.14 15.01
N ARG A 3 -21.74 12.79 13.88
CA ARG A 3 -22.86 13.75 13.79
C ARG A 3 -24.24 13.10 14.01
N ASP A 4 -24.42 11.90 13.48
CA ASP A 4 -25.66 11.11 13.57
C ASP A 4 -25.93 10.66 15.02
N ASN A 5 -24.87 10.49 15.82
CA ASN A 5 -24.95 10.19 17.25
C ASN A 5 -24.82 11.45 18.14
N GLY A 6 -25.11 12.63 17.58
CA GLY A 6 -25.14 13.87 18.38
C GLY A 6 -23.78 14.33 18.93
N GLY A 7 -22.68 13.86 18.35
CA GLY A 7 -21.32 14.24 18.76
C GLY A 7 -20.73 13.42 19.90
N ALA A 8 -21.35 12.32 20.32
CA ALA A 8 -20.78 11.38 21.30
C ALA A 8 -20.89 9.95 20.77
N VAL A 9 -19.79 9.19 20.78
CA VAL A 9 -19.72 7.83 20.23
C VAL A 9 -18.77 6.95 21.05
N VAL A 10 -19.01 5.64 21.04
CA VAL A 10 -18.10 4.64 21.64
C VAL A 10 -17.06 4.14 20.62
N ALA A 11 -16.02 3.45 21.08
CA ALA A 11 -14.95 2.93 20.22
C ALA A 11 -15.48 2.01 19.12
N GLU A 12 -16.44 1.15 19.45
CA GLU A 12 -17.10 0.19 18.56
C GLU A 12 -17.75 0.90 17.37
N GLN A 13 -18.42 2.03 17.60
CA GLN A 13 -19.08 2.80 16.54
C GLN A 13 -18.09 3.45 15.58
N LEU A 14 -16.86 3.70 16.04
CA LEU A 14 -15.78 4.27 15.23
C LEU A 14 -14.93 3.21 14.54
N ALA A 15 -14.84 2.01 15.11
CA ALA A 15 -13.97 0.94 14.63
C ALA A 15 -14.13 0.58 13.14
N PRO A 16 -15.34 0.54 12.54
CA PRO A 16 -15.49 0.31 11.10
C PRO A 16 -14.89 1.40 10.19
N TYR A 17 -14.61 2.58 10.74
CA TYR A 17 -14.13 3.76 10.00
C TYR A 17 -12.68 4.12 10.35
N LEU A 18 -12.02 3.34 11.20
CA LEU A 18 -10.67 3.55 11.69
C LEU A 18 -9.83 2.28 11.50
N ASP A 19 -8.70 2.17 12.20
CA ASP A 19 -7.73 1.08 12.06
C ASP A 19 -7.61 0.29 13.37
N PRO A 20 -8.65 -0.45 13.81
CA PRO A 20 -8.59 -1.22 15.04
C PRO A 20 -7.54 -2.34 14.93
N PRO A 21 -6.71 -2.59 15.96
CA PRO A 21 -5.77 -3.70 15.97
C PRO A 21 -6.51 -5.03 16.19
N GLN A 22 -5.90 -6.15 15.77
CA GLN A 22 -6.46 -7.49 15.99
C GLN A 22 -6.70 -7.78 17.49
N SER A 23 -5.81 -7.30 18.37
CA SER A 23 -5.92 -7.43 19.82
C SER A 23 -7.20 -6.82 20.41
N TRP A 24 -7.80 -5.83 19.75
CA TRP A 24 -9.07 -5.25 20.17
C TRP A 24 -10.23 -6.26 20.12
N PHE A 25 -10.12 -7.25 19.22
CA PHE A 25 -11.13 -8.30 19.07
C PHE A 25 -10.85 -9.55 19.92
N ASP A 26 -9.65 -9.68 20.46
CA ASP A 26 -9.22 -10.84 21.24
C ASP A 26 -9.60 -10.59 22.71
N ARG A 27 -10.90 -10.68 23.02
CA ARG A 27 -11.51 -10.34 24.33
C ARG A 27 -11.23 -11.34 25.46
N ASP A 28 -10.19 -12.17 25.34
CA ASP A 28 -9.89 -13.22 26.31
C ASP A 28 -9.19 -12.69 27.58
N ASP A 29 -8.78 -11.41 27.59
CA ASP A 29 -8.24 -10.72 28.77
C ASP A 29 -9.09 -9.47 29.05
N GLU A 30 -10.10 -9.61 29.91
CA GLU A 30 -11.08 -8.57 30.29
C GLU A 30 -10.45 -7.29 30.90
N SER A 31 -9.14 -7.27 31.14
CA SER A 31 -8.50 -6.21 31.92
C SER A 31 -7.95 -5.03 31.11
N ILE A 32 -7.68 -5.17 29.80
CA ILE A 32 -7.10 -4.10 28.97
C ILE A 32 -7.65 -4.14 27.54
N VAL A 33 -8.59 -3.25 27.22
CA VAL A 33 -9.04 -2.99 25.84
C VAL A 33 -8.15 -1.93 25.20
N ASP A 34 -7.50 -2.25 24.08
CA ASP A 34 -6.70 -1.28 23.33
C ASP A 34 -7.57 -0.43 22.38
N GLU A 35 -7.98 0.74 22.88
CA GLU A 35 -8.76 1.74 22.12
C GLU A 35 -7.87 2.85 21.51
N ALA A 36 -6.55 2.67 21.47
CA ALA A 36 -5.62 3.69 20.97
C ALA A 36 -5.88 4.05 19.49
N PHE A 37 -6.53 3.16 18.72
CA PHE A 37 -6.93 3.40 17.34
C PHE A 37 -7.90 4.58 17.17
N VAL A 38 -8.57 5.04 18.24
CA VAL A 38 -9.46 6.22 18.23
C VAL A 38 -8.66 7.53 18.21
N GLY A 39 -7.40 7.51 18.64
CA GLY A 39 -6.54 8.70 18.78
C GLY A 39 -6.47 9.64 17.56
N PRO A 40 -6.31 9.14 16.32
CA PRO A 40 -6.33 9.98 15.12
C PRO A 40 -7.65 10.72 14.94
N ALA A 41 -8.79 10.11 15.28
CA ALA A 41 -10.10 10.76 15.20
C ALA A 41 -10.21 11.89 16.24
N LEU A 42 -9.77 11.64 17.47
CA LEU A 42 -9.74 12.66 18.54
C LEU A 42 -8.90 13.86 18.13
N THR A 43 -7.69 13.62 17.62
CA THR A 43 -6.79 14.70 17.19
C THR A 43 -7.35 15.47 16.00
N ARG A 44 -7.93 14.77 15.02
CA ARG A 44 -8.43 15.38 13.78
C ARG A 44 -9.70 16.20 13.99
N PHE A 45 -10.60 15.73 14.85
CA PHE A 45 -11.91 16.31 15.06
C PHE A 45 -12.06 17.00 16.42
N ASN A 46 -10.94 17.29 17.09
CA ASN A 46 -10.90 17.95 18.39
C ASN A 46 -11.80 17.25 19.44
N GLY A 47 -11.75 15.91 19.42
CA GLY A 47 -12.49 15.06 20.35
C GLY A 47 -11.73 14.80 21.64
N ARG A 48 -12.45 14.35 22.67
CA ARG A 48 -11.90 13.96 23.97
C ARG A 48 -12.56 12.69 24.48
N ALA A 49 -11.83 11.94 25.30
CA ALA A 49 -12.38 10.81 26.03
C ALA A 49 -13.01 11.29 27.34
N GLU A 50 -14.23 10.85 27.62
CA GLU A 50 -14.94 11.05 28.88
C GLU A 50 -15.37 9.68 29.42
N VAL A 51 -15.41 9.52 30.74
CA VAL A 51 -15.93 8.30 31.38
C VAL A 51 -17.39 8.54 31.73
N ALA A 52 -18.27 7.69 31.21
CA ALA A 52 -19.69 7.72 31.53
C ALA A 52 -19.96 7.21 32.95
N ASP A 53 -21.14 7.49 33.49
CA ASP A 53 -21.56 7.01 34.82
C ASP A 53 -21.59 5.48 34.91
N THR A 54 -21.71 4.80 33.77
CA THR A 54 -21.65 3.33 33.65
C THR A 54 -20.23 2.77 33.80
N GLY A 55 -19.20 3.63 33.76
CA GLY A 55 -17.79 3.24 33.75
C GLY A 55 -17.19 3.08 32.36
N ASP A 56 -18.00 3.20 31.30
CA ASP A 56 -17.56 3.08 29.91
C ASP A 56 -16.88 4.36 29.41
N ILE A 57 -15.96 4.22 28.45
CA ILE A 57 -15.31 5.36 27.79
C ILE A 57 -16.17 5.79 26.61
N VAL A 58 -16.54 7.07 26.59
CA VAL A 58 -17.27 7.72 25.50
C VAL A 58 -16.41 8.82 24.90
N TYR A 59 -16.37 8.89 23.58
CA TYR A 59 -15.62 9.89 22.84
C TYR A 59 -16.55 11.02 22.39
N VAL A 60 -16.28 12.23 22.89
CA VAL A 60 -17.10 13.41 22.68
C VAL A 60 -16.42 14.39 21.73
N PHE A 61 -17.16 14.86 20.73
CA PHE A 61 -16.74 15.74 19.64
C PHE A 61 -17.66 16.96 19.58
N ASP A 62 -17.40 17.98 20.41
CA ASP A 62 -18.26 19.17 20.51
C ASP A 62 -18.42 19.91 19.17
N ASP A 63 -17.33 20.01 18.41
CA ASP A 63 -17.29 20.69 17.10
C ASP A 63 -18.10 19.95 16.03
N LEU A 64 -18.45 18.68 16.28
CA LEU A 64 -19.28 17.86 15.40
C LEU A 64 -20.72 17.69 15.93
N ARG A 65 -21.11 18.41 16.99
CA ARG A 65 -22.51 18.47 17.42
C ARG A 65 -23.33 19.18 16.35
N THR A 66 -24.44 18.57 15.95
CA THR A 66 -25.32 19.10 14.90
C THR A 66 -25.82 20.50 15.28
N THR A 67 -25.49 21.49 14.43
CA THR A 67 -26.26 22.74 14.34
C THR A 67 -27.54 22.44 13.56
N THR A 68 -28.67 22.86 14.12
CA THR A 68 -30.04 22.73 13.60
C THR A 68 -30.13 22.93 12.08
N GLY A 69 -30.24 21.83 11.34
CA GLY A 69 -30.41 21.82 9.89
C GLY A 69 -30.81 20.43 9.43
N VAL A 70 -31.77 20.36 8.50
CA VAL A 70 -32.33 19.11 7.97
C VAL A 70 -31.20 18.19 7.52
N LEU A 71 -30.96 17.12 8.28
CA LEU A 71 -29.99 16.10 7.94
C LEU A 71 -30.48 15.39 6.67
N ARG A 72 -29.84 15.69 5.54
CA ARG A 72 -29.91 14.80 4.37
C ARG A 72 -29.29 13.49 4.83
N GLN A 73 -30.11 12.47 5.06
CA GLN A 73 -29.68 11.11 5.34
C GLN A 73 -28.95 10.58 4.10
N ASN A 74 -27.68 10.93 3.96
CA ASN A 74 -26.81 10.22 3.04
C ASN A 74 -26.59 8.85 3.66
N ALA A 75 -26.83 7.78 2.90
CA ALA A 75 -26.48 6.44 3.32
C ALA A 75 -24.98 6.42 3.65
N ILE A 76 -24.66 6.31 4.93
CA ILE A 76 -23.28 6.16 5.39
C ILE A 76 -22.86 4.73 5.02
N ALA A 77 -21.69 4.59 4.40
CA ALA A 77 -21.14 3.28 4.10
C ALA A 77 -20.96 2.50 5.42
N PRO A 78 -21.36 1.22 5.50
CA PRO A 78 -21.22 0.38 6.69
C PRO A 78 -19.85 0.43 7.37
N PHE A 79 -18.78 0.41 6.57
CA PHE A 79 -17.39 0.52 6.99
C PHE A 79 -16.55 1.18 5.88
N LEU A 80 -15.34 1.62 6.19
CA LEU A 80 -14.40 2.16 5.20
C LEU A 80 -13.50 1.07 4.63
N GLU A 81 -13.56 0.87 3.32
CA GLU A 81 -12.65 -0.03 2.62
C GLU A 81 -11.47 0.75 2.03
N ALA A 82 -10.26 0.43 2.49
CA ALA A 82 -9.03 0.92 1.89
C ALA A 82 -8.81 0.23 0.53
N ARG A 83 -8.54 1.02 -0.51
CA ARG A 83 -8.33 0.49 -1.86
C ARG A 83 -6.91 -0.03 -2.04
N ASP A 84 -6.77 -1.08 -2.82
CA ASP A 84 -5.47 -1.61 -3.21
C ASP A 84 -4.60 -0.56 -3.94
N ILE A 85 -3.31 -0.59 -3.65
CA ILE A 85 -2.30 0.20 -4.36
C ILE A 85 -2.05 -0.47 -5.70
N GLU A 86 -2.53 0.16 -6.76
CA GLU A 86 -2.27 -0.28 -8.13
C GLU A 86 -0.77 -0.29 -8.45
N PHE A 87 -0.35 -1.33 -9.17
CA PHE A 87 1.04 -1.46 -9.61
C PHE A 87 1.45 -0.31 -10.54
N SER A 88 0.61 0.00 -11.53
CA SER A 88 0.87 1.01 -12.54
C SER A 88 -0.45 1.62 -13.03
N ARG A 89 -0.43 2.93 -13.30
CA ARG A 89 -1.51 3.66 -13.98
C ARG A 89 -1.43 3.56 -15.51
N ALA A 90 -0.43 2.84 -16.02
CA ALA A 90 -0.23 2.65 -17.46
C ALA A 90 -1.34 1.78 -18.05
N SER A 91 -1.73 2.05 -19.29
CA SER A 91 -2.70 1.22 -20.01
C SER A 91 -2.17 -0.20 -20.22
N LYS A 92 -3.07 -1.16 -20.52
CA LYS A 92 -2.68 -2.55 -20.80
C LYS A 92 -1.68 -2.64 -21.94
N ASP A 93 -1.84 -1.84 -22.99
CA ASP A 93 -0.93 -1.80 -24.13
C ASP A 93 0.46 -1.30 -23.73
N GLN A 94 0.52 -0.23 -22.92
CA GLN A 94 1.79 0.27 -22.40
C GLN A 94 2.52 -0.77 -21.54
N GLN A 95 1.78 -1.49 -20.69
CA GLN A 95 2.34 -2.56 -19.87
C GLN A 95 2.83 -3.73 -20.74
N PHE A 96 2.07 -4.11 -21.77
CA PHE A 96 2.44 -5.15 -22.72
C PHE A 96 3.73 -4.81 -23.46
N PHE A 97 3.82 -3.61 -24.05
CA PHE A 97 5.02 -3.17 -24.76
C PHE A 97 6.22 -3.00 -23.83
N ALA A 98 6.04 -2.44 -22.62
CA ALA A 98 7.11 -2.32 -21.65
C ALA A 98 7.64 -3.69 -21.20
N THR A 99 6.75 -4.66 -20.98
CA THR A 99 7.12 -6.03 -20.63
C THR A 99 7.87 -6.70 -21.78
N GLY A 100 7.35 -6.59 -23.02
CA GLY A 100 7.99 -7.13 -24.21
C GLY A 100 9.38 -6.52 -24.43
N LEU A 101 9.51 -5.20 -24.31
CA LEU A 101 10.79 -4.51 -24.42
C LEU A 101 11.77 -4.95 -23.34
N GLY A 102 11.32 -5.15 -22.10
CA GLY A 102 12.14 -5.66 -21.01
C GLY A 102 12.70 -7.06 -21.28
N LEU A 103 11.86 -7.96 -21.79
CA LEU A 103 12.28 -9.31 -22.17
C LEU A 103 13.29 -9.29 -23.32
N VAL A 104 13.03 -8.50 -24.37
CA VAL A 104 13.95 -8.34 -25.50
C VAL A 104 15.29 -7.77 -25.04
N ASN A 105 15.28 -6.78 -24.15
CA ASN A 105 16.49 -6.13 -23.65
C ASN A 105 17.37 -7.09 -22.83
N ILE A 106 16.76 -7.82 -21.88
CA ILE A 106 17.48 -8.85 -21.09
C ILE A 106 18.03 -9.94 -21.99
N PHE A 107 17.22 -10.48 -22.91
CA PHE A 107 17.69 -11.51 -23.83
C PHE A 107 18.83 -11.00 -24.72
N GLY A 108 18.70 -9.79 -25.24
CA GLY A 108 19.70 -9.13 -26.08
C GLY A 108 21.03 -8.96 -25.36
N VAL A 109 21.02 -8.46 -24.11
CA VAL A 109 22.27 -8.25 -23.35
C VAL A 109 22.93 -9.56 -22.94
N LEU A 110 22.15 -10.62 -22.65
CA LEU A 110 22.70 -11.94 -22.37
C LEU A 110 23.32 -12.57 -23.62
N LYS A 111 22.64 -12.49 -24.77
CA LYS A 111 23.17 -12.99 -26.04
C LYS A 111 24.42 -12.21 -26.46
N LEU A 112 24.41 -10.89 -26.33
CA LEU A 112 25.56 -10.04 -26.60
C LEU A 112 26.74 -10.40 -25.68
N GLY A 113 26.48 -10.64 -24.39
CA GLY A 113 27.52 -11.09 -23.45
C GLY A 113 28.16 -12.41 -23.87
N SER A 114 27.35 -13.38 -24.31
CA SER A 114 27.84 -14.65 -24.85
C SER A 114 28.69 -14.45 -26.11
N LEU A 115 28.26 -13.59 -27.05
CA LEU A 115 29.00 -13.29 -28.27
C LEU A 115 30.32 -12.56 -27.97
N LEU A 116 30.32 -11.59 -27.06
CA LEU A 116 31.52 -10.87 -26.64
C LEU A 116 32.52 -11.80 -25.94
N GLY A 117 32.05 -12.76 -25.15
CA GLY A 117 32.91 -13.78 -24.54
C GLY A 117 33.67 -14.59 -25.59
N THR A 118 32.96 -15.10 -26.61
CA THR A 118 33.58 -15.83 -27.72
C THR A 118 34.48 -14.93 -28.57
N ALA A 119 34.05 -13.70 -28.87
CA ALA A 119 34.81 -12.77 -29.71
C ALA A 119 36.12 -12.33 -29.04
N LYS A 120 36.14 -12.09 -27.72
CA LYS A 120 37.36 -11.76 -26.99
C LYS A 120 38.40 -12.89 -27.02
N LEU A 121 37.95 -14.15 -27.04
CA LEU A 121 38.85 -15.30 -27.16
C LEU A 121 39.56 -15.33 -28.52
N VAL A 122 38.83 -15.00 -29.60
CA VAL A 122 39.37 -14.96 -30.96
C VAL A 122 40.22 -13.71 -31.18
N ALA A 123 39.76 -12.55 -30.72
CA ALA A 123 40.45 -11.27 -30.83
C ALA A 123 41.80 -11.23 -30.07
N ALA A 124 41.99 -12.09 -29.07
CA ALA A 124 43.30 -12.26 -28.43
C ALA A 124 44.39 -12.81 -29.40
N LEU A 125 44.00 -13.23 -30.60
CA LEU A 125 44.86 -13.78 -31.64
C LEU A 125 45.02 -12.84 -32.85
N GLU A 126 44.34 -11.67 -32.87
CA GLU A 126 44.33 -10.73 -34.00
C GLU A 126 44.38 -9.26 -33.52
N ASP A 127 45.23 -8.42 -34.11
CA ASP A 127 45.58 -7.09 -33.58
C ASP A 127 44.55 -5.95 -33.91
N ASP A 128 43.55 -6.16 -34.78
CA ASP A 128 42.72 -5.07 -35.34
C ASP A 128 41.20 -5.20 -35.08
N MET A 129 40.71 -4.86 -33.87
CA MET A 129 39.25 -4.87 -33.56
C MET A 129 38.75 -3.68 -32.72
N GLU A 130 38.81 -2.46 -33.27
CA GLU A 130 38.36 -1.22 -32.60
C GLU A 130 36.87 -1.25 -32.18
N PHE A 131 35.98 -1.74 -33.05
CA PHE A 131 34.54 -1.84 -32.75
C PHE A 131 34.26 -2.79 -31.58
N LEU A 132 34.98 -3.92 -31.50
CA LEU A 132 34.82 -4.87 -30.41
C LEU A 132 35.24 -4.28 -29.06
N SER A 133 36.30 -3.46 -29.05
CA SER A 133 36.74 -2.72 -27.87
C SER A 133 35.65 -1.76 -27.39
N PHE A 134 35.04 -0.99 -28.30
CA PHE A 134 33.94 -0.09 -27.97
C PHE A 134 32.73 -0.83 -27.37
N VAL A 135 32.24 -1.88 -28.03
CA VAL A 135 31.08 -2.64 -27.54
C VAL A 135 31.40 -3.32 -26.20
N THR A 136 32.63 -3.82 -26.03
CA THR A 136 33.10 -4.36 -24.76
C THR A 136 33.06 -3.33 -23.64
N ALA A 137 33.52 -2.11 -23.90
CA ALA A 137 33.50 -1.03 -22.92
C ALA A 137 32.08 -0.55 -22.58
N ALA A 138 31.15 -0.59 -23.55
CA ALA A 138 29.76 -0.22 -23.36
C ALA A 138 28.92 -1.30 -22.65
N TYR A 139 29.31 -2.57 -22.78
CA TYR A 139 28.58 -3.73 -22.23
C TYR A 139 28.15 -3.61 -20.77
N PRO A 140 29.00 -3.24 -19.79
CA PRO A 140 28.57 -3.13 -18.39
C PRO A 140 27.43 -2.11 -18.20
N PHE A 141 27.43 -1.00 -18.96
CA PHE A 141 26.36 -0.01 -18.89
C PHE A 141 25.05 -0.55 -19.46
N LEU A 142 25.11 -1.28 -20.57
CA LEU A 142 23.95 -1.98 -21.14
C LEU A 142 23.38 -3.02 -20.18
N LEU A 143 24.24 -3.76 -19.47
CA LEU A 143 23.83 -4.75 -18.49
C LEU A 143 23.12 -4.09 -17.30
N VAL A 144 23.70 -3.04 -16.72
CA VAL A 144 23.07 -2.27 -15.64
C VAL A 144 21.72 -1.70 -16.09
N TYR A 145 21.65 -1.13 -17.29
CA TYR A 145 20.41 -0.62 -17.84
C TYR A 145 19.35 -1.71 -17.98
N ALA A 146 19.68 -2.86 -18.59
CA ALA A 146 18.74 -3.96 -18.77
C ALA A 146 18.23 -4.52 -17.42
N VAL A 147 19.13 -4.69 -16.45
CA VAL A 147 18.80 -5.17 -15.11
C VAL A 147 17.91 -4.17 -14.38
N THR A 148 18.24 -2.88 -14.39
CA THR A 148 17.45 -1.86 -13.69
C THR A 148 16.08 -1.63 -14.35
N PHE A 149 15.99 -1.74 -15.68
CA PHE A 149 14.74 -1.64 -16.43
C PHE A 149 13.70 -2.68 -15.97
N VAL A 150 14.13 -3.91 -15.69
CA VAL A 150 13.25 -5.00 -15.19
C VAL A 150 13.19 -5.04 -13.66
N GLY A 151 14.30 -4.77 -12.98
CA GLY A 151 14.43 -4.86 -11.54
C GLY A 151 13.61 -3.80 -10.80
N THR A 152 13.59 -2.57 -11.28
CA THR A 152 12.82 -1.47 -10.66
C THR A 152 11.31 -1.79 -10.57
N PRO A 153 10.62 -2.15 -11.67
CA PRO A 153 9.22 -2.54 -11.59
C PRO A 153 9.01 -3.79 -10.71
N LEU A 154 9.91 -4.77 -10.74
CA LEU A 154 9.77 -5.97 -9.91
C LEU A 154 9.85 -5.65 -8.41
N ILE A 155 10.81 -4.82 -7.99
CA ILE A 155 10.95 -4.37 -6.59
C ILE A 155 9.68 -3.61 -6.16
N ARG A 156 9.20 -2.68 -6.99
CA ARG A 156 7.96 -1.95 -6.74
C ARG A 156 6.77 -2.88 -6.57
N TRP A 157 6.66 -3.90 -7.42
CA TRP A 157 5.59 -4.89 -7.33
C TRP A 157 5.63 -5.63 -5.99
N ILE A 158 6.79 -6.11 -5.54
CA ILE A 158 6.94 -6.80 -4.24
C ILE A 158 6.51 -5.89 -3.08
N ILE A 159 6.94 -4.62 -3.09
CA ILE A 159 6.59 -3.65 -2.04
C ILE A 159 5.07 -3.40 -2.04
N ASN A 160 4.47 -3.20 -3.22
CA ASN A 160 3.03 -2.96 -3.34
C ASN A 160 2.22 -4.16 -2.86
N GLN A 161 2.65 -5.39 -3.18
CA GLN A 161 1.95 -6.59 -2.71
C GLN A 161 1.94 -6.70 -1.17
N ARG A 162 3.07 -6.40 -0.52
CA ARG A 162 3.13 -6.38 0.95
C ARG A 162 2.21 -5.32 1.55
N LYS A 163 2.14 -4.15 0.94
CA LYS A 163 1.23 -3.07 1.39
C LYS A 163 -0.22 -3.46 1.20
N ASN A 164 -0.59 -4.04 0.05
CA ASN A 164 -1.96 -4.47 -0.22
C ASN A 164 -2.42 -5.59 0.71
N ALA A 165 -1.52 -6.50 1.10
CA ALA A 165 -1.81 -7.50 2.12
C ALA A 165 -2.20 -6.85 3.46
N ALA A 166 -1.41 -5.86 3.92
CA ALA A 166 -1.73 -5.12 5.15
C ALA A 166 -3.05 -4.32 5.04
N LEU A 167 -3.36 -3.75 3.87
CA LEU A 167 -4.64 -3.07 3.63
C LEU A 167 -5.82 -4.05 3.66
N THR A 168 -5.65 -5.24 3.10
CA THR A 168 -6.65 -6.31 3.11
C THR A 168 -6.92 -6.78 4.54
N ASP A 169 -5.87 -6.97 5.34
CA ASP A 169 -6.00 -7.31 6.76
C ASP A 169 -6.75 -6.20 7.52
N GLY A 170 -6.42 -4.93 7.28
CA GLY A 170 -7.13 -3.80 7.87
C GLY A 170 -8.61 -3.74 7.45
N ASN A 171 -8.92 -3.99 6.18
CA ASN A 171 -10.31 -4.05 5.69
C ASN A 171 -11.08 -5.17 6.36
N ARG A 172 -10.46 -6.34 6.56
CA ARG A 172 -11.05 -7.47 7.29
C ARG A 172 -11.39 -7.09 8.73
N LEU A 173 -10.51 -6.36 9.41
CA LEU A 173 -10.76 -5.89 10.77
C LEU A 173 -11.89 -4.87 10.83
N ARG A 174 -11.95 -3.91 9.90
CA ARG A 174 -13.06 -2.95 9.82
C ARG A 174 -14.40 -3.62 9.52
N LEU A 175 -14.41 -4.65 8.66
CA LEU A 175 -15.59 -5.46 8.42
C LEU A 175 -16.02 -6.21 9.68
N LYS A 176 -15.08 -6.86 10.38
CA LYS A 176 -15.35 -7.56 11.64
C LYS A 176 -15.93 -6.59 12.70
N ALA A 177 -15.37 -5.39 12.82
CA ALA A 177 -15.91 -4.36 13.71
C ALA A 177 -17.34 -3.98 13.35
N TYR A 178 -17.66 -3.88 12.06
CA TYR A 178 -19.02 -3.61 11.62
C TYR A 178 -19.99 -4.77 11.91
N GLU A 179 -19.53 -6.01 11.81
CA GLU A 179 -20.32 -7.20 12.13
C GLU A 179 -20.61 -7.37 13.63
N GLU A 180 -19.80 -6.76 14.49
CA GLU A 180 -19.95 -6.80 15.96
C GLU A 180 -20.76 -5.61 16.53
N LEU A 181 -21.19 -4.64 15.70
CA LEU A 181 -22.06 -3.51 16.05
C LEU A 181 -23.54 -3.89 16.15
#